data_AF-A0A381FLG1-F1
#
_entry.id   AF-A0A381FLG1-F1
#
_cell.length_a   1.000
_cell.length_b   1.000
_cell.length_c   1.000
_cell.angle_alpha   90.00
_cell.angle_beta   90.00
_cell.angle_gamma   90.00
#
_symmetry.space_group_name_H-M   'P 1'
#
loop_
_entity.id
_entity.type
_entity.pdbx_description
1 polymer ?
#
loop_
_entity_poly.entity_id
_entity_poly.type
_entity_poly.pdbx_seq_one_letter_code
_entity_poly.pdbx_strand_id
1 'polypeptide(L)' 'MKTTLKNQYAYVNQILIAVVSATLGYNLYQEIVHPENSRLTISIILVVLTYIMVEKYGYKPEKEIQK' A
#
# COMPACT_ATOMS: atom_id res chain seq x y z
N MET A 1 21.10 13.13 10.21
CA MET A 1 20.57 11.82 9.76
C MET A 1 19.14 11.95 9.21
N LYS A 2 18.90 12.80 8.19
CA LYS A 2 17.56 13.05 7.62
C LYS A 2 17.29 12.24 6.33
N THR A 3 18.33 11.83 5.63
CA THR A 3 18.26 11.10 4.34
C THR A 3 18.00 9.60 4.53
N THR A 4 18.58 8.97 5.56
CA THR A 4 18.38 7.55 5.86
C THR A 4 16.91 7.23 6.19
N LEU A 5 16.27 8.08 6.99
CA LEU A 5 14.85 7.94 7.33
C LEU A 5 13.96 8.11 6.08
N LYS A 6 14.23 9.10 5.22
CA LYS A 6 13.48 9.30 3.96
C LYS A 6 13.48 8.05 3.07
N ASN A 7 14.64 7.40 2.88
CA ASN A 7 14.73 6.19 2.06
C ASN A 7 14.03 4.99 2.70
N GLN A 8 14.04 4.87 4.04
CA GLN A 8 13.33 3.79 4.73
C GLN A 8 11.82 3.89 4.54
N TYR A 9 11.22 5.09 4.64
CA TYR A 9 9.79 5.27 4.40
C TYR A 9 9.38 4.92 2.96
N ALA A 10 10.18 5.34 1.96
CA ALA A 10 9.90 5.01 0.56
C ALA A 10 9.93 3.49 0.30
N TYR A 11 10.94 2.80 0.85
CA TYR A 11 11.10 1.36 0.69
C TYR A 11 10.01 0.56 1.42
N VAL A 12 9.68 0.94 2.65
CA VAL A 12 8.60 0.29 3.43
C VAL A 12 7.25 0.46 2.72
N ASN A 13 6.96 1.62 2.14
CA ASN A 13 5.73 1.84 1.38
C ASN A 13 5.66 0.94 0.15
N GLN A 14 6.76 0.75 -0.58
CA GLN A 14 6.80 -0.15 -1.74
C GLN A 14 6.51 -1.60 -1.33
N ILE A 15 7.11 -2.07 -0.22
CA ILE A 15 6.81 -3.41 0.31
C ILE A 15 5.35 -3.53 0.73
N LEU A 16 4.83 -2.54 1.46
CA LEU A 16 3.44 -2.53 1.90
C LEU A 16 2.46 -2.59 0.71
N ILE A 17 2.71 -1.79 -0.34
CA ILE A 17 1.90 -1.81 -1.56
C ILE A 17 1.98 -3.19 -2.24
N ALA A 18 3.16 -3.81 -2.32
CA ALA A 18 3.31 -5.14 -2.91
C ALA A 18 2.50 -6.20 -2.15
N VAL A 19 2.57 -6.20 -0.82
CA VAL A 19 1.82 -7.13 0.04
C VAL A 19 0.31 -6.93 -0.08
N VAL A 20 -0.14 -5.68 -0.06
CA VAL A 20 -1.58 -5.34 -0.18
C VAL A 20 -2.10 -5.71 -1.56
N SER A 21 -1.31 -5.50 -2.62
CA SER A 21 -1.66 -5.89 -3.99
C SER A 21 -1.77 -7.41 -4.14
N ALA A 22 -0.82 -8.17 -3.59
CA ALA A 22 -0.87 -9.63 -3.61
C ALA A 22 -2.10 -10.16 -2.84
N THR A 23 -2.41 -9.54 -1.69
CA THR A 23 -3.59 -9.88 -0.89
C THR A 23 -4.89 -9.62 -1.64
N LEU A 24 -5.00 -8.47 -2.32
CA LEU A 24 -6.14 -8.15 -3.17
C LEU A 24 -6.27 -9.14 -4.33
N GLY A 25 -5.19 -9.42 -5.05
CA GLY A 25 -5.17 -10.37 -6.16
C GLY A 25 -5.62 -11.77 -5.73
N TYR A 26 -5.16 -12.25 -4.56
CA TYR A 26 -5.60 -13.52 -4.00
C TYR A 26 -7.11 -13.53 -3.70
N ASN A 27 -7.63 -12.47 -3.06
CA ASN A 27 -9.07 -12.40 -2.74
C ASN A 27 -9.93 -12.25 -4.01
N LEU A 28 -9.46 -11.53 -5.03
CA LEU A 28 -10.13 -11.47 -6.34
C LEU A 28 -10.17 -12.85 -7.02
N TYR A 29 -9.07 -13.60 -6.97
CA TYR A 29 -9.05 -14.98 -7.47
C TYR A 29 -10.03 -15.87 -6.71
N GLN A 30 -10.05 -15.78 -5.38
CA GLN A 30 -10.99 -16.54 -4.55
C GLN A 30 -12.45 -16.14 -4.88
N GLU A 31 -12.77 -14.86 -5.06
CA GLU A 31 -14.13 -14.43 -5.44
C GLU A 31 -14.62 -15.10 -6.73
N ILE A 32 -13.71 -15.37 -7.68
CA ILE A 32 -14.04 -16.01 -8.96
C ILE A 32 -14.10 -17.54 -8.85
N VAL A 33 -13.15 -18.16 -8.12
CA VAL A 33 -12.95 -19.61 -8.14
C VAL A 33 -13.57 -20.32 -6.93
N HIS A 34 -13.52 -19.70 -5.75
CA HIS A 34 -14.02 -20.24 -4.48
C HIS A 34 -14.62 -19.10 -3.62
N PRO A 35 -15.77 -18.52 -4.03
CA PRO A 35 -16.32 -17.31 -3.42
C PRO A 35 -16.59 -17.47 -1.91
N GLU A 36 -16.86 -18.68 -1.42
CA GLU A 36 -17.03 -18.99 0.00
C GLU A 36 -15.80 -18.68 0.87
N ASN A 37 -14.60 -18.64 0.28
CA ASN A 37 -13.35 -18.33 0.96
C ASN A 37 -12.92 -16.87 0.76
N SER A 38 -13.60 -16.13 -0.12
CA SER A 38 -13.24 -14.75 -0.44
C SER A 38 -13.52 -13.81 0.72
N ARG A 39 -12.56 -12.90 0.97
CA ARG A 39 -12.71 -11.77 1.89
C ARG A 39 -12.53 -10.46 1.16
N LEU A 40 -13.09 -10.36 -0.05
CA LEU A 40 -12.90 -9.23 -0.96
C LEU A 40 -13.25 -7.88 -0.31
N THR A 41 -14.37 -7.79 0.42
CA THR A 41 -14.77 -6.56 1.11
C THR A 41 -13.69 -6.05 2.07
N ILE A 42 -13.13 -6.95 2.89
CA ILE A 42 -12.06 -6.60 3.83
C ILE A 42 -10.79 -6.20 3.08
N SER A 43 -10.48 -6.91 1.98
CA SER A 43 -9.31 -6.59 1.15
C SER A 43 -9.43 -5.21 0.50
N ILE A 44 -10.62 -4.79 0.07
CA ILE A 44 -10.86 -3.44 -0.46
C ILE A 44 -10.68 -2.38 0.64
N ILE A 45 -11.19 -2.63 1.85
CA ILE A 45 -10.99 -1.73 3.00
C ILE A 45 -9.48 -1.57 3.28
N LEU A 46 -8.73 -2.67 3.25
CA LEU A 46 -7.29 -2.65 3.45
C LEU A 46 -6.59 -1.76 2.40
N VAL A 47 -6.95 -1.88 1.12
CA VAL A 47 -6.40 -1.04 0.04
C VAL A 47 -6.67 0.44 0.29
N VAL A 48 -7.90 0.80 0.68
CA VAL A 48 -8.27 2.19 1.00
C VAL A 48 -7.46 2.72 2.17
N LEU A 49 -7.31 1.93 3.24
CA LEU A 49 -6.49 2.31 4.40
C LEU A 49 -5.02 2.49 4.01
N THR A 50 -4.47 1.58 3.21
CA THR A 50 -3.09 1.70 2.70
C THR A 50 -2.92 2.96 1.85
N TYR A 51 -3.89 3.27 0.99
CA TYR A 51 -3.89 4.51 0.20
C TYR A 51 -3.84 5.75 1.10
N ILE A 52 -4.74 5.85 2.09
CA ILE A 52 -4.79 6.98 3.04
C ILE A 52 -3.47 7.09 3.82
N MET A 53 -2.90 5.97 4.25
CA MET A 53 -1.64 5.94 5.00
C MET A 53 -0.47 6.40 4.13
N VAL A 54 -0.39 5.94 2.87
CA VAL A 54 0.65 6.37 1.93
C VAL A 54 0.47 7.84 1.54
N GLU A 55 -0.75 8.32 1.37
CA GLU A 55 -1.02 9.74 1.06
C GLU A 55 -0.65 10.66 2.23
N LYS A 56 -1.01 10.26 3.46
CA LYS A 56 -0.83 11.08 4.66
C LYS A 56 0.58 11.02 5.23
N TYR A 57 1.15 9.82 5.29
CA TYR A 57 2.43 9.54 5.96
C TYR A 57 3.52 9.08 5.01
N GLY A 58 3.17 8.76 3.76
CA GLY A 58 4.17 8.42 2.77
C GLY A 58 5.04 9.61 2.40
N TYR A 59 6.14 9.29 1.74
CA TYR A 59 7.11 10.28 1.30
C TYR A 59 6.45 11.28 0.35
N LYS A 60 6.15 12.47 0.88
CA LYS A 60 5.91 13.64 0.04
C LYS A 60 7.28 14.12 -0.40
N PRO A 61 7.59 14.19 -1.70
CA PRO A 61 8.68 15.03 -2.15
C PRO A 61 8.28 16.45 -1.74
N GLU A 62 8.75 16.88 -0.57
CA GLU A 62 8.86 18.29 -0.24
C GLU A 62 9.51 18.88 -1.47
N LYS A 63 8.76 19.74 -2.19
CA LYS A 63 9.23 20.37 -3.43
C LYS A 63 10.66 20.77 -3.15
N GLU A 64 11.61 20.09 -3.78
CA GLU A 64 12.96 20.58 -3.81
C GLU A 64 12.80 21.95 -4.45
N ILE A 65 12.84 22.98 -3.61
CA ILE A 65 13.03 24.33 -4.08
C ILE A 65 14.41 24.24 -4.71
N GLN A 66 14.42 24.01 -6.02
CA GLN A 66 15.56 24.34 -6.85
C GLN A 66 15.75 25.84 -6.69
N LYS A 67 16.60 26.23 -5.73
CA LYS A 67 17.29 27.51 -5.69
C LYS A 67 18.68 27.28 -5.18
#